data_AF-F0TE14-F1
#
_entry.id   AF-F0TE14-F1
#
_cell.length_a   1.000
_cell.length_b   1.000
_cell.length_c   1.000
_cell.angle_alpha   90.00
_cell.angle_beta   90.00
_cell.angle_gamma   90.00
#
_symmetry.space_group_name_H-M   'P 1'
#
loop_
_entity.id
_entity.type
_entity.pdbx_description
1 polymer ?
#
loop_
_entity_poly.entity_id
_entity_poly.type
_entity_poly.pdbx_seq_one_letter_code
_entity_poly.pdbx_strand_id
1 'polypeptide(L)'
;MINTEFIKIITGVRRSGKSYLLLMIKDKLLSMGVDEDQIIYINFENPEFFDLLSYKELYKYLKDKVVANKKVYFLFDEIQEVSEWQKLINGLRIAFDSDIYVTGSNLWRDGHLLNWSIC
;
A
#
# COMPACT_ATOMS: atom_id res chain seq x y z
N MET A 1 -15.06 -5.08 13.14
CA MET A 1 -13.86 -5.26 13.97
C MET A 1 -12.65 -4.89 13.13
N ILE A 2 -11.97 -3.77 13.42
CA ILE A 2 -10.82 -3.26 12.66
C ILE A 2 -9.60 -3.38 13.59
N ASN A 3 -9.09 -4.60 13.77
CA ASN A 3 -7.83 -4.85 14.47
C ASN A 3 -7.29 -6.25 14.14
N THR A 4 -7.05 -6.51 12.86
CA THR A 4 -6.39 -7.72 12.39
C THR A 4 -5.38 -7.31 11.33
N GLU A 5 -4.14 -7.78 11.47
CA GLU A 5 -2.96 -7.59 10.60
C GLU A 5 -3.15 -8.17 9.17
N PHE A 6 -4.30 -7.90 8.55
CA PHE A 6 -4.54 -8.27 7.17
C PHE A 6 -3.96 -7.19 6.27
N ILE A 7 -3.00 -7.55 5.40
CA ILE A 7 -2.90 -6.82 4.15
C ILE A 7 -4.26 -6.97 3.49
N LYS A 8 -5.01 -5.88 3.38
CA LYS A 8 -6.30 -5.90 2.68
C LYS A 8 -6.02 -5.55 1.23
N ILE A 9 -5.90 -6.58 0.42
CA ILE A 9 -5.66 -6.47 -1.01
C ILE A 9 -7.00 -6.34 -1.71
N ILE A 10 -7.19 -5.25 -2.46
CA ILE A 10 -8.34 -5.07 -3.33
C ILE A 10 -7.87 -5.37 -4.76
N THR A 11 -8.12 -6.57 -5.23
CA THR A 11 -7.86 -6.95 -6.64
C THR A 11 -9.14 -6.81 -7.47
N GLY A 12 -9.02 -6.31 -8.70
CA GLY A 12 -10.17 -6.17 -9.60
C GLY A 12 -9.79 -5.59 -10.97
N VAL A 13 -10.71 -5.61 -11.93
CA VAL A 13 -10.49 -5.13 -13.31
C VAL A 13 -10.22 -3.61 -13.34
N ARG A 14 -9.48 -3.09 -14.33
CA ARG A 14 -9.29 -1.64 -14.52
C ARG A 14 -10.68 -0.94 -14.62
N ARG A 15 -10.82 0.26 -14.05
CA ARG A 15 -12.09 1.02 -13.91
C ARG A 15 -13.14 0.44 -12.94
N SER A 16 -12.75 -0.47 -12.02
CA SER A 16 -13.65 -0.99 -10.99
C SER A 16 -13.72 -0.14 -9.70
N GLY A 17 -13.13 1.07 -9.68
CA GLY A 17 -13.18 1.97 -8.51
C GLY A 17 -12.23 1.62 -7.35
N LYS A 18 -11.13 0.88 -7.60
CA LYS A 18 -10.19 0.46 -6.54
C LYS A 18 -9.49 1.63 -5.85
N SER A 19 -9.02 2.61 -6.63
CA SER A 19 -8.45 3.85 -6.10
C SER A 19 -9.43 4.57 -5.18
N TYR A 20 -10.71 4.60 -5.57
CA TYR A 20 -11.77 5.20 -4.76
C TYR A 20 -11.96 4.45 -3.43
N LEU A 21 -11.82 3.12 -3.41
CA LEU A 21 -11.87 2.36 -2.16
C LEU A 21 -10.70 2.69 -1.21
N LEU A 22 -9.47 2.89 -1.72
CA LEU A 22 -8.37 3.37 -0.89
C LEU A 22 -8.64 4.77 -0.33
N LEU A 23 -9.19 5.68 -1.14
CA LEU A 23 -9.59 7.01 -0.68
C LEU A 23 -10.68 6.94 0.39
N MET A 24 -11.69 6.08 0.24
CA MET A 24 -12.71 5.86 1.27
C MET A 24 -12.11 5.30 2.57
N ILE A 25 -11.08 4.44 2.48
CA ILE A 25 -10.36 3.95 3.66
C ILE A 25 -9.63 5.10 4.34
N LYS A 26 -8.93 5.96 3.57
CA LYS A 26 -8.30 7.17 4.09
C LYS A 26 -9.31 8.06 4.82
N ASP A 27 -10.42 8.41 4.18
CA ASP A 27 -11.45 9.26 4.76
C ASP A 27 -12.01 8.66 6.06
N LYS A 28 -12.19 7.34 6.08
CA LYS A 28 -12.62 6.63 7.28
C LYS A 28 -11.59 6.72 8.41
N LEU A 29 -10.30 6.53 8.11
CA LEU A 29 -9.23 6.65 9.12
C LEU A 29 -9.20 8.05 9.72
N LEU A 30 -9.29 9.08 8.88
CA LEU A 30 -9.39 10.47 9.31
C LEU A 30 -10.61 10.71 10.19
N SER A 31 -11.79 10.17 9.81
CA SER A 31 -13.01 10.29 10.63
C SER A 31 -12.92 9.58 11.99
N MET A 32 -12.01 8.61 12.13
CA MET A 32 -11.73 7.89 13.37
C MET A 32 -10.68 8.60 14.24
N GLY A 33 -10.15 9.75 13.80
CA GLY A 33 -9.16 10.53 14.55
C GLY A 33 -7.71 10.12 14.28
N VAL A 34 -7.42 9.40 13.20
CA VAL A 34 -6.04 9.19 12.74
C VAL A 34 -5.53 10.50 12.11
N ASP A 35 -4.31 10.92 12.46
CA ASP A 35 -3.71 12.11 11.88
C ASP A 35 -3.32 11.88 10.42
N GLU A 36 -3.46 12.91 9.57
CA GLU A 36 -3.09 12.84 8.15
C GLU A 36 -1.61 12.44 7.95
N ASP A 37 -0.73 12.84 8.86
CA ASP A 37 0.71 12.50 8.82
C ASP A 37 1.02 11.02 9.11
N GLN A 38 0.04 10.27 9.64
CA GLN A 38 0.12 8.82 9.80
C GLN A 38 -0.32 8.06 8.54
N ILE A 39 -0.90 8.72 7.54
CA ILE A 39 -1.47 8.09 6.34
C ILE A 39 -0.60 8.40 5.14
N ILE A 40 0.07 7.38 4.60
CA ILE A 40 0.89 7.50 3.39
C ILE A 40 0.15 6.85 2.23
N TYR A 41 -0.47 7.68 1.39
CA TYR A 41 -1.12 7.26 0.14
C TYR A 41 -0.19 7.51 -1.06
N ILE A 42 0.01 6.48 -1.89
CA ILE A 42 0.81 6.58 -3.13
C ILE A 42 0.08 5.84 -4.25
N ASN A 43 -0.02 6.49 -5.41
CA ASN A 43 -0.44 5.86 -6.65
C ASN A 43 0.76 5.75 -7.60
N PHE A 44 1.20 4.54 -7.91
CA PHE A 44 2.41 4.33 -8.71
C PHE A 44 2.26 4.61 -10.21
N GLU A 45 1.04 4.84 -10.72
CA GLU A 45 0.83 5.39 -12.07
C GLU A 45 1.05 6.92 -12.12
N ASN A 46 1.16 7.61 -10.97
CA ASN A 46 1.45 9.06 -10.95
C ASN A 46 2.93 9.30 -11.30
N PRO A 47 3.25 10.14 -12.32
CA PRO A 47 4.62 10.44 -12.75
C PRO A 47 5.57 10.90 -11.64
N GLU A 48 5.07 11.48 -10.55
CA GLU A 48 5.88 11.89 -9.39
C GLU A 48 6.65 10.71 -8.75
N PHE A 49 6.18 9.47 -8.92
CA PHE A 49 6.76 8.29 -8.29
C PHE A 49 7.54 7.37 -9.24
N PHE A 50 7.76 7.77 -10.50
CA PHE A 50 8.42 6.91 -11.49
C PHE A 50 9.88 6.59 -11.13
N ASP A 51 10.56 7.46 -10.37
CA ASP A 51 11.90 7.23 -9.84
C ASP A 51 11.91 6.37 -8.56
N LEU A 52 10.74 5.95 -8.07
CA LEU A 52 10.57 5.18 -6.83
C LEU A 52 9.93 3.80 -7.08
N LEU A 53 10.05 3.26 -8.30
CA LEU A 53 9.46 1.98 -8.67
C LEU A 53 10.33 0.76 -8.29
N SER A 54 11.38 0.95 -7.49
CA SER A 54 12.15 -0.14 -6.87
C SER A 54 11.87 -0.22 -5.37
N TYR A 55 11.71 -1.44 -4.83
CA TYR A 55 11.50 -1.62 -3.37
C TYR A 55 12.55 -0.91 -2.51
N LYS A 56 13.81 -0.81 -2.96
CA LYS A 56 14.89 -0.17 -2.18
C LYS A 56 14.70 1.34 -2.07
N GLU A 57 14.43 1.97 -3.21
CA GLU A 57 14.25 3.42 -3.32
C GLU A 57 12.98 3.84 -2.60
N LEU A 58 11.91 3.09 -2.82
CA LEU A 58 10.63 3.33 -2.17
C LEU A 58 10.70 3.12 -0.66
N TYR A 59 11.36 2.06 -0.17
CA TYR A 59 11.52 1.86 1.26
C TYR A 59 12.27 3.02 1.92
N LYS A 60 13.35 3.52 1.29
CA LYS A 60 14.09 4.68 1.80
C LYS A 60 13.20 5.92 1.88
N TYR A 61 12.47 6.21 0.80
CA TYR A 61 11.52 7.32 0.76
C TYR A 61 10.43 7.22 1.84
N LEU A 62 9.83 6.03 2.00
CA LEU A 62 8.76 5.80 2.98
C LEU A 62 9.28 5.95 4.41
N LYS A 63 10.46 5.39 4.72
CA LYS A 63 11.07 5.45 6.06
C LYS A 63 11.22 6.89 6.55
N ASP A 64 11.58 7.81 5.67
CA ASP A 64 11.79 9.23 6.02
C ASP A 64 10.46 9.99 6.24
N LYS A 65 9.32 9.39 5.85
CA LYS A 65 7.97 9.96 6.03
C LYS A 65 7.22 9.41 7.24
N VAL A 66 7.67 8.30 7.83
CA VAL A 66 7.00 7.71 8.97
C VAL A 66 7.18 8.59 10.21
N VAL A 67 6.07 8.88 10.89
CA VAL A 67 6.09 9.58 12.18
C VAL A 67 6.49 8.60 13.29
N ALA A 68 7.54 8.95 14.04
CA ALA A 68 8.04 8.10 15.12
C ALA A 68 6.99 7.87 16.22
N ASN A 69 6.97 6.65 16.77
CA ASN A 69 6.07 6.22 17.87
C ASN A 69 4.56 6.33 17.57
N LYS A 70 4.18 6.45 16.29
CA LYS A 70 2.79 6.36 15.85
C LYS A 70 2.61 5.17 14.91
N LYS A 71 1.42 4.59 14.92
CA LYS A 71 1.01 3.62 13.90
C LYS A 71 0.94 4.31 12.54
N VAL A 72 1.41 3.65 11.48
CA VAL A 72 1.37 4.17 10.10
C VAL A 72 0.42 3.37 9.22
N TYR A 73 -0.27 4.05 8.32
CA TYR A 73 -1.21 3.45 7.37
C TYR A 73 -0.67 3.65 5.96
N PHE A 74 -0.20 2.57 5.33
CA PHE A 74 0.30 2.58 3.96
C PHE A 74 -0.83 2.20 3.01
N LEU A 75 -1.19 3.11 2.10
CA LEU A 75 -2.25 2.91 1.11
C LEU A 75 -1.63 3.01 -0.28
N PHE A 76 -1.39 1.87 -0.92
CA PHE A 76 -0.66 1.78 -2.18
C PHE A 76 -1.57 1.38 -3.33
N ASP A 77 -1.68 2.24 -4.33
CA ASP A 77 -2.45 1.99 -5.54
C ASP A 77 -1.54 1.48 -6.66
N GLU A 78 -1.96 0.43 -7.36
CA GLU A 78 -1.22 -0.20 -8.47
C GLU A 78 0.18 -0.70 -8.04
N ILE A 79 0.25 -1.42 -6.91
CA ILE A 79 1.50 -1.90 -6.29
C ILE A 79 2.39 -2.75 -7.22
N GLN A 80 1.80 -3.38 -8.23
CA GLN A 80 2.53 -4.21 -9.18
C GLN A 80 3.50 -3.43 -10.08
N GLU A 81 3.38 -2.08 -10.14
CA GLU A 81 4.37 -1.23 -10.84
C GLU A 81 5.70 -1.15 -10.09
N VAL A 82 5.71 -1.48 -8.79
CA VAL A 82 6.94 -1.51 -7.99
C VAL A 82 7.63 -2.87 -8.13
N SER A 83 8.88 -2.88 -8.56
CA SER A 83 9.71 -4.08 -8.63
C SER A 83 9.99 -4.66 -7.26
N GLU A 84 9.84 -5.98 -7.11
CA GLU A 84 9.96 -6.74 -5.85
C GLU A 84 9.08 -6.19 -4.72
N TRP A 85 7.88 -5.68 -5.04
CA TRP A 85 6.99 -5.07 -4.05
C TRP A 85 6.62 -6.01 -2.89
N GLN A 86 6.60 -7.34 -3.06
CA GLN A 86 6.39 -8.28 -1.96
C GLN A 86 7.42 -8.08 -0.84
N LYS A 87 8.68 -7.86 -1.23
CA LYS A 87 9.80 -7.64 -0.30
C LYS A 87 9.66 -6.31 0.42
N LEU A 88 9.18 -5.27 -0.29
CA LEU A 88 8.82 -3.99 0.33
C LEU A 88 7.77 -4.18 1.43
N ILE A 89 6.64 -4.82 1.10
CA ILE A 89 5.52 -4.99 2.02
C ILE A 89 5.94 -5.79 3.26
N ASN A 90 6.70 -6.87 3.08
CA ASN A 90 7.24 -7.64 4.20
C ASN A 90 8.20 -6.80 5.07
N GLY A 91 9.06 -6.00 4.43
CA GLY A 91 9.96 -5.08 5.13
C GLY A 91 9.21 -4.05 5.96
N LEU A 92 8.18 -3.42 5.41
CA LEU A 92 7.36 -2.42 6.11
C LEU A 92 6.65 -3.00 7.33
N ARG A 93 6.07 -4.21 7.20
CA ARG A 93 5.41 -4.92 8.31
C ARG A 93 6.35 -5.21 9.48
N ILE A 94 7.59 -5.58 9.19
CA ILE A 94 8.59 -5.88 10.22
C ILE A 94 9.14 -4.59 10.84
N ALA A 95 9.32 -3.54 10.03
CA ALA A 95 9.97 -2.31 10.45
C ALA A 95 9.06 -1.36 11.23
N PHE A 96 7.74 -1.40 11.02
CA PHE A 96 6.80 -0.42 11.56
C PHE A 96 5.53 -1.07 12.10
N ASP A 97 4.98 -0.54 13.20
CA ASP A 97 3.58 -0.77 13.57
C ASP A 97 2.70 -0.17 12.48
N SER A 98 2.20 -1.01 11.58
CA SER A 98 1.60 -0.56 10.34
C SER A 98 0.42 -1.40 9.88
N ASP A 99 -0.57 -0.72 9.30
CA ASP A 99 -1.58 -1.35 8.46
C ASP A 99 -1.27 -1.03 6.99
N ILE A 100 -1.33 -2.06 6.13
CA ILE A 100 -0.98 -1.92 4.72
C ILE A 100 -2.16 -2.32 3.84
N TYR A 101 -2.58 -1.40 2.99
CA TYR A 101 -3.67 -1.56 2.03
C TYR A 101 -3.06 -1.42 0.65
N VAL A 102 -3.31 -2.40 -0.22
CA VAL A 102 -2.78 -2.37 -1.58
C VAL A 102 -3.88 -2.67 -2.60
N THR A 103 -3.81 -2.03 -3.75
CA THR A 103 -4.58 -2.40 -4.93
C THR A 103 -3.63 -2.85 -6.03
N GLY A 104 -4.17 -3.59 -6.99
CA GLY A 104 -3.51 -3.80 -8.27
C GLY A 104 -4.53 -4.16 -9.33
N SER A 105 -4.43 -3.53 -10.50
CA SER A 105 -5.12 -3.99 -11.69
C SER A 105 -4.27 -5.03 -12.40
N ASN A 106 -4.91 -6.09 -12.92
CA ASN A 106 -4.26 -7.12 -13.74
C ASN A 106 -2.87 -7.54 -13.22
N LEU A 107 -2.82 -8.20 -12.05
CA LEU A 107 -1.65 -8.91 -11.50
C LEU A 107 -1.09 -10.03 -12.42
N TRP A 108 -1.45 -9.98 -13.71
CA TRP A 108 -1.15 -10.89 -14.82
C TRP A 108 0.05 -10.42 -15.66
N ARG A 109 1.05 -9.77 -15.07
CA ARG A 109 2.38 -9.72 -15.69
C ARG A 109 3.18 -10.81 -15.01
N ASP A 110 3.70 -11.75 -15.81
CA ASP A 110 4.61 -12.85 -15.42
C ASP A 110 4.02 -14.28 -15.31
N GLY A 111 2.84 -14.53 -15.88
CA GLY A 111 2.43 -15.92 -16.23
C GLY A 111 2.07 -16.86 -15.08
N HIS A 112 1.99 -16.35 -13.84
CA HIS A 112 1.46 -17.08 -12.70
C HIS A 112 0.23 -16.37 -12.15
N LEU A 113 -0.83 -17.13 -11.86
CA LEU A 113 -1.80 -16.69 -10.86
C LEU A 113 -0.98 -16.44 -9.59
N LEU A 114 -0.87 -15.19 -9.15
CA LEU A 114 -0.47 -14.91 -7.78
C LEU A 114 -1.59 -15.48 -6.91
N ASN A 115 -1.48 -16.76 -6.56
CA ASN A 115 -2.21 -17.36 -5.46
C ASN A 115 -1.66 -16.68 -4.21
N TRP A 116 -2.31 -15.58 -3.84
CA TRP A 116 -2.05 -14.89 -2.59
C TRP A 116 -2.59 -15.74 -1.45
N SER A 117 -1.83 -16.74 -1.04
CA SER A 117 -1.97 -17.33 0.31
C SER A 117 -1.20 -16.45 1.29
N ILE A 118 -1.72 -15.26 1.56
CA ILE A 118 -1.46 -14.54 2.82
C ILE A 118 -2.81 -14.06 3.36
N CYS A 119 -3.73 -15.00 3.55
CA CYS A 119 -4.17 -15.50 4.84
C CYS A 119 -4.85 -16.86 4.63
#